data_AF-A0A077NXS3-F1
#
_entry.id   AF-A0A077NXS3-F1
#
_cell.length_a   1.000
_cell.length_b   1.000
_cell.length_c   1.000
_cell.angle_alpha   90.00
_cell.angle_beta   90.00
_cell.angle_gamma   90.00
#
_symmetry.space_group_name_H-M   'P 1'
#
loop_
_entity.id
_entity.type
_entity.pdbx_description
1 polymer ?
#
loop_
_entity_poly.entity_id
_entity_poly.type
_entity_poly.pdbx_seq_one_letter_code
_entity_poly.pdbx_strand_id
1 'polypeptide(L)'
;MTQQALTTDLTFTKPFGEAENQILLPEFIGFIEDLVVEFSDRRKKLLEERIHWQKKIDDGALPNFISETISIREDDWKVQGIPDDLKDRRVEITGPVERKMVINALNSNVKVFMADFEDSLAPSWDKVISGQINLRDAVNGTISYTSEQGKRYELKSEPAVLVARVRGLHLSEKHVLYKKEPISGGLFDFALYFYLNHKNLLANGSGPYFYLPKIQSYHEAQWWNDVFSFAEERFNLPKGTIKATVLIETLPAVFQMDEILYHLRHHIVGLNCGRWDYIFSYIKTLKNHSDRVLPDRQSVTMTQPFLSAYSRLLIKTCHKRGAFAMGGMSAFIPSKDIKQNQWVMDKVRTDKELEAKNGHDGTWIAHPGLADIAMTVFNTTLGERPNQLAISREEDETITAEQLLEPCLGERTEEGMRANIRVAVQYIEAWISGNGCVPIYGLMEDAATAEISRTSIWQWIRHEKSLSNGKKVTKELFRQMLKEELDIIKQEVGEMNFNQGRFMEASNLMERITTQDELIDFLTLPGYQLLD
;
A
#
# COMPACT_ATOMS: atom_id res chain seq x y z
N MET A 1 -1.32 -24.53 -37.30
CA MET A 1 -2.60 -24.82 -36.65
C MET A 1 -3.30 -23.49 -36.44
N THR A 2 -4.53 -23.42 -36.91
CA THR A 2 -5.37 -22.23 -37.06
C THR A 2 -5.58 -21.49 -35.72
N GLN A 3 -5.14 -20.23 -35.67
CA GLN A 3 -5.62 -19.22 -34.72
C GLN A 3 -7.14 -19.15 -34.83
N GLN A 4 -7.84 -19.76 -33.89
CA GLN A 4 -9.20 -19.34 -33.57
C GLN A 4 -9.05 -17.92 -33.03
N ALA A 5 -9.44 -16.93 -33.83
CA ALA A 5 -9.55 -15.56 -33.37
C ALA A 5 -10.57 -15.55 -32.24
N LEU A 6 -10.10 -15.55 -30.99
CA LEU A 6 -10.91 -15.12 -29.86
C LEU A 6 -11.32 -13.68 -30.18
N THR A 7 -12.57 -13.50 -30.59
CA THR A 7 -13.21 -12.19 -30.62
C THR A 7 -13.35 -11.77 -29.16
N THR A 8 -12.32 -11.14 -28.63
CA THR A 8 -12.34 -10.52 -27.31
C THR A 8 -12.92 -9.11 -27.44
N ASP A 9 -13.74 -8.71 -26.47
CA ASP A 9 -14.22 -7.34 -26.31
C ASP A 9 -13.16 -6.41 -25.69
N LEU A 10 -11.99 -6.97 -25.31
CA LEU A 10 -10.85 -6.21 -24.83
C LEU A 10 -10.03 -5.63 -25.98
N THR A 11 -9.67 -4.35 -25.86
CA THR A 11 -8.74 -3.69 -26.77
C THR A 11 -7.45 -3.37 -26.04
N PHE A 12 -6.34 -3.91 -26.54
CA PHE A 12 -4.99 -3.58 -26.06
C PHE A 12 -4.43 -2.40 -26.86
N THR A 13 -3.97 -1.35 -26.18
CA THR A 13 -3.49 -0.12 -26.84
C THR A 13 -2.00 -0.18 -27.21
N LYS A 14 -1.27 -1.15 -26.68
CA LYS A 14 0.15 -1.43 -26.99
C LYS A 14 0.26 -2.70 -27.84
N PRO A 15 1.19 -2.75 -28.81
CA PRO A 15 1.48 -3.97 -29.56
C PRO A 15 2.13 -5.03 -28.64
N PHE A 16 1.92 -6.31 -28.94
CA PHE A 16 2.52 -7.39 -28.16
C PHE A 16 3.94 -7.67 -28.66
N GLY A 17 4.93 -7.38 -27.82
CA GLY A 17 6.32 -7.76 -28.00
C GLY A 17 6.61 -9.15 -27.41
N GLU A 18 7.89 -9.48 -27.27
CA GLU A 18 8.31 -10.77 -26.70
C GLU A 18 7.81 -10.95 -25.26
N ALA A 19 7.85 -9.90 -24.44
CA ALA A 19 7.43 -9.96 -23.04
C ALA A 19 5.91 -10.19 -22.92
N GLU A 20 5.10 -9.46 -23.69
CA GLU A 20 3.65 -9.62 -23.71
C GLU A 20 3.26 -11.02 -24.17
N ASN A 21 3.86 -11.51 -25.25
CA ASN A 21 3.56 -12.83 -25.80
C ASN A 21 3.88 -13.99 -24.83
N GLN A 22 4.72 -13.76 -23.82
CA GLN A 22 5.00 -14.75 -22.78
C GLN A 22 3.90 -14.89 -21.72
N ILE A 23 3.08 -13.86 -21.49
CA ILE A 23 2.14 -13.83 -20.36
C ILE A 23 0.70 -13.47 -20.75
N LEU A 24 0.49 -12.68 -21.81
CA LEU A 24 -0.82 -12.31 -22.35
C LEU A 24 -1.32 -13.38 -23.32
N LEU A 25 -1.34 -14.63 -22.84
CA LEU A 25 -1.77 -15.78 -23.62
C LEU A 25 -3.28 -15.72 -23.91
N PRO A 26 -3.77 -16.36 -25.00
CA PRO A 26 -5.19 -16.34 -25.34
C PRO A 26 -6.12 -16.81 -24.19
N GLU A 27 -5.70 -17.81 -23.42
CA GLU A 27 -6.45 -18.32 -22.28
C GLU A 27 -6.46 -17.33 -21.11
N PHE A 28 -5.37 -16.59 -20.92
CA PHE A 28 -5.34 -15.48 -19.96
C PHE A 28 -6.29 -14.37 -20.40
N ILE A 29 -6.26 -13.96 -21.67
CA ILE A 29 -7.12 -12.91 -22.20
C ILE A 29 -8.59 -13.24 -21.96
N GLY A 30 -9.00 -14.49 -22.23
CA GLY A 30 -10.35 -14.95 -21.90
C GLY A 30 -10.67 -14.86 -20.41
N PHE A 31 -9.74 -15.22 -19.52
CA PHE A 31 -9.95 -15.12 -18.07
C PHE A 31 -10.08 -13.67 -17.58
N ILE A 32 -9.23 -12.75 -18.01
CA ILE A 32 -9.37 -11.33 -17.61
C ILE A 32 -10.62 -10.70 -18.22
N GLU A 33 -11.03 -11.12 -19.43
CA GLU A 33 -12.29 -10.68 -20.02
C GLU A 33 -13.49 -11.12 -19.19
N ASP A 34 -13.54 -12.40 -18.78
CA ASP A 34 -14.57 -12.94 -17.88
C ASP A 34 -14.68 -12.09 -16.59
N LEU A 35 -13.55 -11.80 -15.95
CA LEU A 35 -13.49 -10.95 -14.75
C LEU A 35 -13.98 -9.53 -15.00
N VAL A 36 -13.54 -8.92 -16.09
CA VAL A 36 -13.87 -7.54 -16.44
C VAL A 36 -15.36 -7.41 -16.76
N VAL A 37 -15.94 -8.36 -17.47
CA VAL A 37 -17.38 -8.41 -17.78
C VAL A 37 -18.20 -8.50 -16.49
N GLU A 38 -17.82 -9.37 -15.56
CA GLU A 38 -18.59 -9.59 -14.32
C GLU A 38 -18.44 -8.44 -13.31
N PHE A 39 -17.23 -7.90 -13.14
CA PHE A 39 -16.90 -7.07 -11.96
C PHE A 39 -16.74 -5.57 -12.23
N SER A 40 -16.63 -5.13 -13.49
CA SER A 40 -16.35 -3.71 -13.80
C SER A 40 -17.46 -2.75 -13.36
N ASP A 41 -18.72 -3.10 -13.61
CA ASP A 41 -19.84 -2.21 -13.25
C ASP A 41 -20.04 -2.15 -11.73
N ARG A 42 -19.79 -3.26 -11.02
CA ARG A 42 -19.79 -3.28 -9.55
C ARG A 42 -18.67 -2.42 -8.97
N ARG A 43 -17.46 -2.47 -9.55
CA ARG A 43 -16.35 -1.58 -9.16
C ARG A 43 -16.73 -0.10 -9.33
N LYS A 44 -17.34 0.27 -10.46
CA LYS A 44 -17.77 1.66 -10.71
C LYS A 44 -18.75 2.14 -9.64
N LYS A 45 -19.75 1.31 -9.29
CA LYS A 45 -20.71 1.61 -8.21
C LYS A 45 -20.03 1.81 -6.86
N LEU A 46 -19.05 0.98 -6.51
CA LEU A 46 -18.28 1.16 -5.27
C LEU A 46 -17.52 2.50 -5.24
N LEU A 47 -16.94 2.91 -6.36
CA LEU A 47 -16.27 4.21 -6.46
C LEU A 47 -17.27 5.38 -6.37
N GLU A 48 -18.47 5.24 -6.93
CA GLU A 48 -19.56 6.21 -6.76
C GLU A 48 -20.06 6.28 -5.31
N GLU A 49 -20.15 5.13 -4.63
CA GLU A 49 -20.50 5.04 -3.21
C GLU A 49 -19.48 5.77 -2.32
N ARG A 50 -18.18 5.69 -2.64
CA ARG A 50 -17.15 6.49 -1.95
C ARG A 50 -17.44 7.98 -2.03
N ILE A 51 -17.81 8.48 -3.22
CA ILE A 51 -18.14 9.90 -3.44
C ILE A 51 -19.37 10.29 -2.61
N HIS A 52 -20.43 9.47 -2.64
CA HIS A 52 -21.65 9.74 -1.88
C HIS A 52 -21.40 9.72 -0.36
N TRP A 53 -20.61 8.77 0.13
CA TRP A 53 -20.25 8.67 1.53
C TRP A 53 -19.40 9.87 1.97
N GLN A 54 -18.39 10.24 1.18
CA GLN A 54 -17.54 11.40 1.46
C GLN A 54 -18.37 12.70 1.50
N LYS A 55 -19.36 12.84 0.63
CA LYS A 55 -20.27 13.99 0.65
C LYS A 55 -21.02 14.12 1.99
N LYS A 56 -21.45 13.01 2.59
CA LYS A 56 -22.10 13.04 3.92
C LYS A 56 -21.16 13.57 5.01
N ILE A 57 -19.90 13.16 4.95
CA ILE A 57 -18.88 13.64 5.89
C ILE A 57 -18.59 15.13 5.67
N ASP A 58 -18.51 15.54 4.41
CA ASP A 58 -18.30 16.94 4.03
C ASP A 58 -19.48 17.85 4.46
N ASP A 59 -20.71 17.33 4.44
CA ASP A 59 -21.93 18.01 4.87
C ASP A 59 -22.10 18.04 6.41
N GLY A 60 -21.11 17.53 7.17
CA GLY A 60 -21.00 17.71 8.63
C GLY A 60 -21.12 16.42 9.45
N ALA A 61 -21.41 15.27 8.85
CA ALA A 61 -21.37 14.01 9.58
C ALA A 61 -19.92 13.61 9.92
N LEU A 62 -19.73 12.83 10.99
CA LEU A 62 -18.46 12.18 11.30
C LEU A 62 -18.58 10.66 11.11
N PRO A 63 -17.49 9.98 10.70
CA PRO A 63 -17.49 8.52 10.59
C PRO A 63 -17.75 7.85 11.95
N ASN A 64 -18.45 6.72 11.95
CA ASN A 64 -18.71 5.93 13.16
C ASN A 64 -18.92 4.46 12.78
N PHE A 65 -18.97 3.58 13.78
CA PHE A 65 -19.33 2.16 13.61
C PHE A 65 -20.77 2.01 13.10
N ILE A 66 -21.01 0.98 12.28
CA ILE A 66 -22.29 0.77 11.59
C ILE A 66 -23.29 0.07 12.52
N SER A 67 -24.46 0.66 12.73
CA SER A 67 -25.45 0.11 13.67
C SER A 67 -26.13 -1.17 13.16
N GLU A 68 -26.34 -1.24 11.85
CA GLU A 68 -27.07 -2.27 11.13
C GLU A 68 -26.32 -3.61 11.11
N THR A 69 -25.00 -3.60 11.31
CA THR A 69 -24.12 -4.78 11.28
C THR A 69 -23.69 -5.22 12.69
N ILE A 70 -24.37 -4.76 13.74
CA ILE A 70 -24.01 -5.10 15.13
C ILE A 70 -23.99 -6.61 15.39
N SER A 71 -24.90 -7.38 14.78
CA SER A 71 -24.95 -8.84 14.91
C SER A 71 -23.65 -9.50 14.42
N ILE A 72 -23.04 -8.99 13.33
CA ILE A 72 -21.74 -9.49 12.85
C ILE A 72 -20.66 -9.26 13.91
N ARG A 73 -20.69 -8.10 14.58
CA ARG A 73 -19.68 -7.75 15.59
C ARG A 73 -19.85 -8.51 16.90
N GLU A 74 -21.08 -8.82 17.28
CA GLU A 74 -21.39 -9.51 18.54
C GLU A 74 -21.34 -11.04 18.41
N ASP A 75 -21.62 -11.59 17.23
CA ASP A 75 -21.59 -13.03 16.98
C ASP A 75 -20.18 -13.64 17.12
N ASP A 76 -20.13 -14.92 17.48
CA ASP A 76 -18.90 -15.72 17.53
C ASP A 76 -18.66 -16.42 16.19
N TRP A 77 -17.69 -15.90 15.43
CA TRP A 77 -17.24 -16.44 14.16
C TRP A 77 -15.76 -16.11 13.94
N LYS A 78 -15.10 -16.91 13.10
CA LYS A 78 -13.68 -16.75 12.72
C LYS A 78 -13.49 -16.86 11.21
N VAL A 79 -12.35 -16.39 10.73
CA VAL A 79 -11.91 -16.61 9.35
C VAL A 79 -11.70 -18.10 9.08
N GLN A 80 -11.85 -18.52 7.81
CA GLN A 80 -11.87 -19.94 7.42
C GLN A 80 -10.59 -20.68 7.79
N GLY A 81 -9.44 -20.00 7.75
CA GLY A 81 -8.16 -20.59 8.14
C GLY A 81 -6.97 -19.95 7.43
N ILE A 82 -5.80 -20.19 8.01
CA ILE A 82 -4.51 -19.66 7.59
C ILE A 82 -3.62 -20.83 7.15
N PRO A 83 -3.07 -20.83 5.92
CA PRO A 83 -2.19 -21.89 5.43
C PRO A 83 -0.89 -21.93 6.22
N ASP A 84 -0.21 -23.08 6.22
CA ASP A 84 0.93 -23.35 7.12
C ASP A 84 2.08 -22.37 6.95
N ASP A 85 2.40 -21.99 5.70
CA ASP A 85 3.47 -21.06 5.37
C ASP A 85 3.15 -19.59 5.71
N LEU A 86 1.89 -19.28 6.07
CA LEU A 86 1.46 -17.96 6.57
C LEU A 86 1.26 -17.93 8.10
N LYS A 87 1.54 -19.02 8.83
CA LYS A 87 1.38 -19.05 10.30
C LYS A 87 2.48 -18.31 11.07
N ASP A 88 3.62 -18.02 10.44
CA ASP A 88 4.70 -17.22 11.02
C ASP A 88 5.10 -16.12 10.03
N ARG A 89 4.63 -14.90 10.33
CA ARG A 89 4.82 -13.70 9.49
C ARG A 89 5.53 -12.59 10.24
N ARG A 90 6.38 -12.97 11.21
CA ARG A 90 6.94 -12.02 12.19
C ARG A 90 7.66 -10.81 11.59
N VAL A 91 8.27 -10.98 10.41
CA VAL A 91 8.82 -9.87 9.61
C VAL A 91 8.51 -10.12 8.14
N GLU A 92 7.97 -9.09 7.49
CA GLU A 92 7.81 -9.03 6.04
C GLU A 92 8.62 -7.88 5.46
N ILE A 93 9.22 -8.11 4.30
CA ILE A 93 9.82 -7.04 3.50
C ILE A 93 8.87 -6.64 2.38
N THR A 94 8.76 -5.35 2.10
CA THR A 94 8.00 -4.84 0.94
C THR A 94 8.95 -4.28 -0.10
N GLY A 95 8.62 -4.41 -1.38
CA GLY A 95 9.45 -3.81 -2.41
C GLY A 95 8.92 -3.98 -3.84
N PRO A 96 9.57 -3.30 -4.80
CA PRO A 96 9.13 -3.28 -6.18
C PRO A 96 9.32 -4.63 -6.85
N VAL A 97 8.59 -4.84 -7.94
CA VAL A 97 8.63 -6.05 -8.79
C VAL A 97 9.79 -6.07 -9.79
N GLU A 98 10.81 -5.23 -9.59
CA GLU A 98 12.04 -5.24 -10.40
C GLU A 98 12.86 -6.50 -10.10
N ARG A 99 13.44 -7.12 -11.13
CA ARG A 99 14.03 -8.46 -11.09
C ARG A 99 15.10 -8.63 -10.02
N LYS A 100 16.06 -7.71 -9.93
CA LYS A 100 17.12 -7.76 -8.91
C LYS A 100 16.54 -7.53 -7.51
N MET A 101 15.58 -6.63 -7.37
CA MET A 101 14.92 -6.34 -6.09
C MET A 101 14.11 -7.54 -5.57
N VAL A 102 13.37 -8.23 -6.44
CA VAL A 102 12.65 -9.47 -6.11
C VAL A 102 13.60 -10.53 -5.54
N ILE A 103 14.75 -10.77 -6.19
CA ILE A 103 15.75 -11.75 -5.72
C ILE A 103 16.29 -11.35 -4.33
N ASN A 104 16.65 -10.08 -4.15
CA ASN A 104 17.19 -9.62 -2.87
C ASN A 104 16.16 -9.71 -1.73
N ALA A 105 14.91 -9.37 -2.00
CA ALA A 105 13.83 -9.44 -1.04
C ALA A 105 13.53 -10.89 -0.62
N LEU A 106 13.38 -11.81 -1.57
CA LEU A 106 13.18 -13.24 -1.32
C LEU A 106 14.34 -13.88 -0.55
N ASN A 107 15.57 -13.39 -0.78
CA ASN A 107 16.76 -13.88 -0.08
C ASN A 107 16.96 -13.26 1.30
N SER A 108 16.20 -12.23 1.68
CA SER A 108 16.35 -11.55 2.97
C SER A 108 16.01 -12.47 4.15
N ASN A 109 16.49 -12.13 5.36
CA ASN A 109 16.15 -12.85 6.59
C ASN A 109 14.77 -12.45 7.10
N VAL A 110 13.74 -12.75 6.32
CA VAL A 110 12.34 -12.42 6.60
C VAL A 110 11.46 -13.62 6.28
N LYS A 111 10.22 -13.60 6.76
CA LYS A 111 9.26 -14.69 6.50
C LYS A 111 8.52 -14.51 5.19
N VAL A 112 8.19 -13.26 4.85
CA VAL A 112 7.37 -12.92 3.69
C VAL A 112 8.01 -11.78 2.91
N PHE A 113 7.90 -11.84 1.59
CA PHE A 113 8.13 -10.73 0.67
C PHE A 113 6.80 -10.31 0.03
N MET A 114 6.39 -9.07 0.28
CA MET A 114 5.29 -8.44 -0.44
C MET A 114 5.84 -7.75 -1.70
N ALA A 115 5.61 -8.37 -2.85
CA ALA A 115 5.95 -7.84 -4.16
C ALA A 115 4.88 -6.83 -4.62
N ASP A 116 5.30 -5.61 -4.92
CA ASP A 116 4.38 -4.49 -4.99
C ASP A 116 4.16 -3.92 -6.40
N PHE A 117 2.90 -3.94 -6.84
CA PHE A 117 2.43 -3.25 -8.05
C PHE A 117 1.74 -1.90 -7.74
N GLU A 118 1.68 -1.50 -6.47
CA GLU A 118 0.96 -0.33 -5.99
C GLU A 118 1.90 0.85 -5.66
N ASP A 119 1.94 1.34 -4.42
CA ASP A 119 2.56 2.64 -4.11
C ASP A 119 4.07 2.72 -4.34
N SER A 120 4.79 1.60 -4.31
CA SER A 120 6.23 1.57 -4.64
C SER A 120 6.52 1.35 -6.14
N LEU A 121 5.48 1.27 -6.97
CA LEU A 121 5.58 1.15 -8.42
C LEU A 121 5.01 2.39 -9.13
N ALA A 122 5.78 2.92 -10.10
CA ALA A 122 5.23 3.76 -11.15
C ALA A 122 4.73 2.86 -12.29
N PRO A 123 3.40 2.71 -12.51
CA PRO A 123 2.82 1.58 -13.23
C PRO A 123 2.85 1.76 -14.76
N SER A 124 4.02 2.09 -15.32
CA SER A 124 4.24 2.02 -16.77
C SER A 124 4.03 0.59 -17.27
N TRP A 125 3.45 0.43 -18.46
CA TRP A 125 3.12 -0.88 -19.04
C TRP A 125 4.26 -1.90 -18.92
N ASP A 126 5.45 -1.54 -19.38
CA ASP A 126 6.63 -2.41 -19.38
C ASP A 126 7.01 -2.92 -17.97
N LYS A 127 6.80 -2.11 -16.93
CA LYS A 127 7.11 -2.50 -15.54
C LYS A 127 6.08 -3.45 -14.96
N VAL A 128 4.80 -3.26 -15.30
CA VAL A 128 3.75 -4.19 -14.88
C VAL A 128 3.97 -5.55 -15.55
N ILE A 129 4.20 -5.56 -16.88
CA ILE A 129 4.46 -6.80 -17.65
C ILE A 129 5.74 -7.49 -17.17
N SER A 130 6.86 -6.76 -17.07
CA SER A 130 8.11 -7.36 -16.57
C SER A 130 8.01 -7.81 -15.12
N GLY A 131 7.27 -7.08 -14.28
CA GLY A 131 6.98 -7.49 -12.91
C GLY A 131 6.28 -8.85 -12.84
N GLN A 132 5.25 -9.06 -13.65
CA GLN A 132 4.54 -10.35 -13.72
C GLN A 132 5.46 -11.50 -14.21
N ILE A 133 6.33 -11.23 -15.19
CA ILE A 133 7.37 -12.17 -15.63
C ILE A 133 8.34 -12.50 -14.49
N ASN A 134 8.80 -11.49 -13.75
CA ASN A 134 9.73 -11.67 -12.64
C ASN A 134 9.10 -12.53 -11.53
N LEU A 135 7.83 -12.28 -11.18
CA LEU A 135 7.14 -13.08 -10.16
C LEU A 135 6.90 -14.53 -10.63
N ARG A 136 6.55 -14.75 -11.90
CA ARG A 136 6.48 -16.09 -12.49
C ARG A 136 7.80 -16.84 -12.38
N ASP A 137 8.89 -16.20 -12.78
CA ASP A 137 10.21 -16.81 -12.71
C ASP A 137 10.64 -17.07 -11.26
N ALA A 138 10.24 -16.22 -10.31
CA ALA A 138 10.51 -16.40 -8.89
C ALA A 138 9.77 -17.61 -8.31
N VAL A 139 8.47 -17.74 -8.61
CA VAL A 139 7.65 -18.90 -8.21
C VAL A 139 8.20 -20.20 -8.80
N ASN A 140 8.72 -20.15 -10.03
CA ASN A 140 9.33 -21.31 -10.68
C ASN A 140 10.74 -21.64 -10.15
N GLY A 141 11.33 -20.80 -9.29
CA GLY A 141 12.70 -20.98 -8.82
C GLY A 141 13.78 -20.68 -9.86
N THR A 142 13.41 -20.05 -10.98
CA THR A 142 14.31 -19.82 -12.14
C THR A 142 14.76 -18.36 -12.31
N ILE A 143 14.25 -17.44 -11.48
CA ILE A 143 14.65 -16.04 -11.52
C ILE A 143 16.15 -15.88 -11.26
N SER A 144 16.81 -15.14 -12.14
CA SER A 144 18.23 -14.81 -12.02
C SER A 144 18.52 -13.46 -12.65
N TYR A 145 19.56 -12.78 -12.16
CA TYR A 145 20.00 -11.49 -12.66
C TYR A 145 21.53 -11.40 -12.64
N THR A 146 22.14 -10.83 -13.67
CA THR A 146 23.57 -10.55 -13.72
C THR A 146 23.76 -9.05 -13.85
N SER A 147 24.48 -8.43 -12.91
CA SER A 147 24.77 -7.00 -12.98
C SER A 147 25.74 -6.67 -14.12
N GLU A 148 25.83 -5.39 -14.48
CA GLU A 148 26.84 -4.89 -15.44
C GLU A 148 28.27 -5.22 -15.02
N GLN A 149 28.54 -5.37 -13.71
CA GLN A 149 29.84 -5.80 -13.19
C GLN A 149 30.04 -7.33 -13.22
N GLY A 150 29.10 -8.09 -13.78
CA GLY A 150 29.16 -9.56 -13.89
C GLY A 150 28.75 -10.31 -12.62
N LYS A 151 28.24 -9.63 -11.57
CA LYS A 151 27.78 -10.30 -10.35
C LYS A 151 26.43 -10.97 -10.61
N ARG A 152 26.35 -12.27 -10.40
CA ARG A 152 25.13 -13.08 -10.53
C ARG A 152 24.34 -13.12 -9.22
N TYR A 153 23.02 -13.03 -9.33
CA TYR A 153 22.03 -13.06 -8.27
C TYR A 153 21.01 -14.16 -8.59
N GLU A 154 20.77 -15.05 -7.64
CA GLU A 154 19.85 -16.19 -7.74
C GLU A 154 19.17 -16.42 -6.38
N LEU A 155 18.10 -17.20 -6.37
CA LEU A 155 17.41 -17.56 -5.13
C LEU A 155 18.23 -18.52 -4.27
N LYS A 156 18.16 -18.33 -2.95
CA LYS A 156 18.60 -19.33 -1.96
C LYS A 156 17.61 -20.50 -1.92
N SER A 157 17.97 -21.58 -1.23
CA SER A 157 17.15 -22.80 -1.17
C SER A 157 15.77 -22.59 -0.56
N GLU A 158 15.66 -21.74 0.46
CA GLU A 158 14.43 -21.47 1.21
C GLU A 158 14.11 -19.96 1.14
N PRO A 159 13.60 -19.46 0.01
CA PRO A 159 13.22 -18.05 -0.10
C PRO A 159 12.03 -17.70 0.82
N ALA A 160 11.86 -16.42 1.12
CA ALA A 160 10.67 -15.94 1.82
C ALA A 160 9.38 -16.25 1.02
N VAL A 161 8.25 -16.40 1.72
CA VAL A 161 6.94 -16.62 1.09
C VAL A 161 6.58 -15.38 0.26
N LEU A 162 6.09 -15.57 -0.96
CA LEU A 162 5.72 -14.50 -1.87
C LEU A 162 4.25 -14.12 -1.73
N VAL A 163 3.97 -12.83 -1.58
CA VAL A 163 2.62 -12.25 -1.58
C VAL A 163 2.59 -11.07 -2.55
N ALA A 164 1.59 -10.98 -3.43
CA ALA A 164 1.49 -9.88 -4.41
C ALA A 164 0.55 -8.78 -3.91
N ARG A 165 1.02 -7.52 -3.84
CA ARG A 165 0.15 -6.35 -3.61
C ARG A 165 -0.31 -5.81 -4.96
N VAL A 166 -1.62 -5.77 -5.16
CA VAL A 166 -2.28 -5.29 -6.39
C VAL A 166 -2.57 -3.79 -6.30
N ARG A 167 -2.74 -3.11 -7.43
CA ARG A 167 -3.21 -1.73 -7.46
C ARG A 167 -4.60 -1.58 -6.81
N GLY A 168 -4.80 -0.49 -6.08
CA GLY A 168 -6.07 -0.19 -5.42
C GLY A 168 -7.24 0.06 -6.38
N LEU A 169 -8.48 -0.04 -5.87
CA LEU A 169 -9.71 0.03 -6.68
C LEU A 169 -9.85 1.29 -7.54
N HIS A 170 -9.22 2.40 -7.16
CA HIS A 170 -9.29 3.67 -7.89
C HIS A 170 -8.38 3.72 -9.13
N LEU A 171 -7.37 2.84 -9.22
CA LEU A 171 -6.42 2.83 -10.32
C LEU A 171 -6.93 2.00 -11.50
N SER A 172 -6.73 2.54 -12.70
CA SER A 172 -7.08 1.87 -13.95
C SER A 172 -5.83 1.41 -14.70
N GLU A 173 -5.95 0.35 -15.49
CA GLU A 173 -4.95 -0.05 -16.47
C GLU A 173 -5.34 0.56 -17.82
N LYS A 174 -4.69 1.67 -18.20
CA LYS A 174 -5.09 2.44 -19.39
C LYS A 174 -4.73 1.75 -20.71
N HIS A 175 -3.91 0.70 -20.65
CA HIS A 175 -3.47 -0.03 -21.84
C HIS A 175 -4.40 -1.16 -22.26
N VAL A 176 -5.39 -1.49 -21.42
CA VAL A 176 -6.40 -2.50 -21.71
C VAL A 176 -7.78 -1.88 -21.52
N LEU A 177 -8.56 -1.86 -22.60
CA LEU A 177 -9.86 -1.20 -22.62
C LEU A 177 -10.97 -2.23 -22.77
N TYR A 178 -12.05 -2.05 -22.02
CA TYR A 178 -13.32 -2.75 -22.20
C TYR A 178 -14.41 -1.72 -22.48
N LYS A 179 -15.15 -1.88 -23.58
CA LYS A 179 -16.12 -0.88 -24.06
C LYS A 179 -15.51 0.54 -24.15
N LYS A 180 -14.25 0.62 -24.60
CA LYS A 180 -13.43 1.85 -24.74
C LYS A 180 -13.03 2.53 -23.42
N GLU A 181 -13.33 1.93 -22.28
CA GLU A 181 -12.93 2.43 -20.97
C GLU A 181 -11.78 1.60 -20.39
N PRO A 182 -10.78 2.21 -19.73
CA PRO A 182 -9.74 1.49 -19.01
C PRO A 182 -10.29 0.49 -17.99
N ILE A 183 -9.76 -0.74 -17.97
CA ILE A 183 -10.13 -1.73 -16.97
C ILE A 183 -9.51 -1.41 -15.60
N SER A 184 -9.89 -2.17 -14.57
CA SER A 184 -9.27 -2.04 -13.23
C SER A 184 -7.82 -2.50 -13.25
N GLY A 185 -6.90 -1.67 -12.74
CA GLY A 185 -5.51 -2.06 -12.54
C GLY A 185 -5.38 -3.22 -11.55
N GLY A 186 -6.13 -3.16 -10.45
CA GLY A 186 -6.15 -4.24 -9.45
C GLY A 186 -6.64 -5.59 -10.00
N LEU A 187 -7.65 -5.60 -10.89
CA LEU A 187 -8.08 -6.84 -11.56
C LEU A 187 -7.00 -7.37 -12.51
N PHE A 188 -6.34 -6.48 -13.26
CA PHE A 188 -5.27 -6.88 -14.17
C PHE A 188 -4.08 -7.51 -13.42
N ASP A 189 -3.65 -6.87 -12.33
CA ASP A 189 -2.53 -7.36 -11.50
C ASP A 189 -2.86 -8.70 -10.84
N PHE A 190 -4.07 -8.79 -10.25
CA PHE A 190 -4.60 -10.01 -9.66
C PHE A 190 -4.65 -11.15 -10.68
N ALA A 191 -5.29 -10.91 -11.83
CA ALA A 191 -5.56 -11.95 -12.81
C ALA A 191 -4.27 -12.54 -13.37
N LEU A 192 -3.28 -11.70 -13.72
CA LEU A 192 -2.00 -12.18 -14.23
C LEU A 192 -1.24 -12.98 -13.19
N TYR A 193 -1.09 -12.45 -11.96
CA TYR A 193 -0.34 -13.14 -10.93
C TYR A 193 -1.02 -14.48 -10.58
N PHE A 194 -2.34 -14.50 -10.42
CA PHE A 194 -3.08 -15.72 -10.16
C PHE A 194 -2.94 -16.73 -11.32
N TYR A 195 -3.22 -16.31 -12.55
CA TYR A 195 -3.22 -17.18 -13.73
C TYR A 195 -1.87 -17.85 -13.95
N LEU A 196 -0.79 -17.08 -13.86
CA LEU A 196 0.57 -17.56 -14.10
C LEU A 196 1.08 -18.50 -13.02
N ASN A 197 0.64 -18.33 -11.76
CA ASN A 197 1.36 -18.90 -10.62
C ASN A 197 0.56 -19.91 -9.78
N HIS A 198 -0.78 -19.89 -9.80
CA HIS A 198 -1.58 -20.68 -8.84
C HIS A 198 -1.20 -22.17 -8.81
N LYS A 199 -0.96 -22.79 -9.96
CA LYS A 199 -0.59 -24.23 -10.04
C LYS A 199 0.74 -24.52 -9.36
N ASN A 200 1.77 -23.73 -9.66
CA ASN A 200 3.11 -23.98 -9.14
C ASN A 200 3.22 -23.59 -7.66
N LEU A 201 2.53 -22.52 -7.24
CA LEU A 201 2.39 -22.17 -5.82
C LEU A 201 1.79 -23.33 -5.03
N LEU A 202 0.66 -23.87 -5.49
CA LEU A 202 -0.02 -24.99 -4.83
C LEU A 202 0.81 -26.28 -4.85
N ALA A 203 1.47 -26.59 -5.97
CA ALA A 203 2.33 -27.77 -6.09
C ALA A 203 3.54 -27.71 -5.13
N ASN A 204 4.02 -26.50 -4.82
CA ASN A 204 5.13 -26.26 -3.90
C ASN A 204 4.68 -26.11 -2.43
N GLY A 205 3.42 -26.37 -2.11
CA GLY A 205 2.89 -26.29 -0.73
C GLY A 205 2.61 -24.86 -0.24
N SER A 206 2.59 -23.87 -1.14
CA SER A 206 2.18 -22.49 -0.89
C SER A 206 0.83 -22.20 -1.55
N GLY A 207 0.50 -20.94 -1.81
CA GLY A 207 -0.76 -20.56 -2.45
C GLY A 207 -0.77 -19.17 -3.09
N PRO A 208 -1.79 -18.84 -3.89
CA PRO A 208 -1.96 -17.52 -4.49
C PRO A 208 -2.36 -16.50 -3.42
N TYR A 209 -1.35 -15.78 -2.91
CA TYR A 209 -1.52 -14.83 -1.81
C TYR A 209 -1.44 -13.37 -2.26
N PHE A 210 -2.30 -12.53 -1.67
CA PHE A 210 -2.45 -11.13 -2.04
C PHE A 210 -2.42 -10.16 -0.85
N TYR A 211 -1.97 -8.95 -1.11
CA TYR A 211 -2.22 -7.78 -0.28
C TYR A 211 -3.21 -6.85 -1.00
N LEU A 212 -4.23 -6.39 -0.28
CA LEU A 212 -5.28 -5.51 -0.80
C LEU A 212 -5.20 -4.12 -0.16
N PRO A 213 -4.80 -3.09 -0.93
CA PRO A 213 -4.61 -1.74 -0.40
C PRO A 213 -5.88 -0.88 -0.48
N LYS A 214 -5.89 0.17 0.35
CA LYS A 214 -6.79 1.34 0.27
C LYS A 214 -8.29 0.97 0.17
N ILE A 215 -8.70 -0.11 0.84
CA ILE A 215 -10.11 -0.47 1.05
C ILE A 215 -10.75 0.59 1.95
N GLN A 216 -11.97 1.02 1.63
CA GLN A 216 -12.75 2.00 2.40
C GLN A 216 -14.04 1.42 3.00
N SER A 217 -14.53 0.29 2.50
CA SER A 217 -15.78 -0.32 2.99
C SER A 217 -15.77 -1.84 2.96
N TYR A 218 -16.64 -2.46 3.75
CA TYR A 218 -16.83 -3.92 3.67
C TYR A 218 -17.49 -4.37 2.36
N HIS A 219 -18.18 -3.48 1.63
CA HIS A 219 -18.70 -3.78 0.29
C HIS A 219 -17.57 -4.01 -0.72
N GLU A 220 -16.47 -3.28 -0.57
CA GLU A 220 -15.26 -3.50 -1.38
C GLU A 220 -14.57 -4.82 -1.01
N ALA A 221 -14.57 -5.19 0.28
CA ALA A 221 -14.10 -6.51 0.73
C ALA A 221 -14.98 -7.64 0.16
N GLN A 222 -16.30 -7.46 0.13
CA GLN A 222 -17.22 -8.41 -0.51
C GLN A 222 -16.95 -8.53 -2.02
N TRP A 223 -16.68 -7.42 -2.71
CA TRP A 223 -16.34 -7.45 -4.12
C TRP A 223 -15.06 -8.26 -4.38
N TRP A 224 -14.02 -8.08 -3.57
CA TRP A 224 -12.81 -8.92 -3.65
C TRP A 224 -13.10 -10.39 -3.34
N ASN A 225 -13.96 -10.68 -2.35
CA ASN A 225 -14.36 -12.05 -2.05
C ASN A 225 -15.01 -12.72 -3.28
N ASP A 226 -15.84 -11.99 -4.01
CA ASP A 226 -16.54 -12.50 -5.19
C ASP A 226 -15.57 -12.69 -6.37
N VAL A 227 -14.63 -11.75 -6.57
CA VAL A 227 -13.54 -11.89 -7.55
C VAL A 227 -12.71 -13.15 -7.28
N PHE A 228 -12.34 -13.40 -6.03
CA PHE A 228 -11.58 -14.59 -5.64
C PHE A 228 -12.41 -15.87 -5.83
N SER A 229 -13.66 -15.88 -5.37
CA SER A 229 -14.54 -17.04 -5.52
C SER A 229 -14.75 -17.39 -7.00
N PHE A 230 -14.92 -16.38 -7.85
CA PHE A 230 -15.03 -16.55 -9.30
C PHE A 230 -13.77 -17.18 -9.90
N ALA A 231 -12.59 -16.67 -9.53
CA ALA A 231 -11.32 -17.22 -10.01
C ALA A 231 -11.10 -18.66 -9.52
N GLU A 232 -11.43 -18.98 -8.28
CA GLU A 232 -11.35 -20.34 -7.75
C GLU A 232 -12.29 -21.28 -8.50
N GLU A 233 -13.54 -20.91 -8.71
CA GLU A 233 -14.51 -21.70 -9.47
C GLU A 233 -14.05 -21.91 -10.92
N ARG A 234 -13.59 -20.85 -11.59
CA ARG A 234 -13.12 -20.87 -12.98
C ARG A 234 -11.97 -21.84 -13.22
N PHE A 235 -11.14 -22.08 -12.21
CA PHE A 235 -9.98 -22.98 -12.25
C PHE A 235 -10.18 -24.25 -11.39
N ASN A 236 -11.41 -24.51 -10.94
CA ASN A 236 -11.79 -25.68 -10.12
C ASN A 236 -10.92 -25.85 -8.86
N LEU A 237 -10.67 -24.75 -8.16
CA LEU A 237 -9.96 -24.70 -6.89
C LEU A 237 -10.96 -24.71 -5.72
N PRO A 238 -10.61 -25.33 -4.57
CA PRO A 238 -11.43 -25.23 -3.37
C PRO A 238 -11.62 -23.79 -2.91
N LYS A 239 -12.79 -23.48 -2.35
CA LYS A 239 -13.07 -22.14 -1.82
C LYS A 239 -12.09 -21.75 -0.72
N GLY A 240 -11.49 -20.56 -0.82
CA GLY A 240 -10.51 -20.06 0.15
C GLY A 240 -9.09 -20.59 -0.09
N THR A 241 -8.79 -21.03 -1.31
CA THR A 241 -7.43 -21.30 -1.80
C THR A 241 -6.63 -20.00 -1.94
N ILE A 242 -7.27 -18.95 -2.47
CA ILE A 242 -6.71 -17.61 -2.52
C ILE A 242 -6.73 -17.02 -1.10
N LYS A 243 -5.59 -16.47 -0.66
CA LYS A 243 -5.51 -15.77 0.63
C LYS A 243 -5.17 -14.30 0.46
N ALA A 244 -5.75 -13.46 1.31
CA ALA A 244 -5.55 -12.02 1.28
C ALA A 244 -5.24 -11.43 2.66
N THR A 245 -4.32 -10.47 2.70
CA THR A 245 -4.15 -9.56 3.84
C THR A 245 -4.62 -8.17 3.42
N VAL A 246 -5.46 -7.53 4.23
CA VAL A 246 -6.05 -6.22 3.89
C VAL A 246 -5.38 -5.10 4.69
N LEU A 247 -4.96 -4.02 4.02
CA LEU A 247 -4.44 -2.85 4.71
C LEU A 247 -5.61 -1.99 5.21
N ILE A 248 -5.68 -1.75 6.52
CA ILE A 248 -6.64 -0.80 7.10
C ILE A 248 -6.00 0.57 7.11
N GLU A 249 -5.70 1.09 5.94
CA GLU A 249 -4.94 2.33 5.76
C GLU A 249 -5.82 3.50 5.30
N THR A 250 -7.14 3.36 5.50
CA THR A 250 -8.09 4.45 5.28
C THR A 250 -8.91 4.69 6.54
N LEU A 251 -9.23 5.96 6.80
CA LEU A 251 -10.07 6.32 7.95
C LEU A 251 -11.47 5.67 7.87
N PRO A 252 -12.15 5.54 6.71
CA PRO A 252 -13.42 4.83 6.64
C PRO A 252 -13.35 3.35 7.05
N ALA A 253 -12.23 2.67 6.74
CA ALA A 253 -12.09 1.24 7.00
C ALA A 253 -11.88 0.88 8.48
N VAL A 254 -11.35 1.79 9.30
CA VAL A 254 -11.15 1.50 10.74
C VAL A 254 -12.47 1.23 11.47
N PHE A 255 -13.58 1.81 10.98
CA PHE A 255 -14.92 1.63 11.52
C PHE A 255 -15.64 0.37 11.02
N GLN A 256 -14.99 -0.39 10.14
CA GLN A 256 -15.58 -1.51 9.39
C GLN A 256 -14.68 -2.76 9.38
N MET A 257 -13.67 -2.81 10.25
CA MET A 257 -12.67 -3.91 10.23
C MET A 257 -13.30 -5.29 10.41
N ASP A 258 -14.32 -5.39 11.27
CA ASP A 258 -14.98 -6.66 11.56
C ASP A 258 -15.86 -7.12 10.39
N GLU A 259 -16.57 -6.18 9.76
CA GLU A 259 -17.35 -6.41 8.55
C GLU A 259 -16.44 -6.77 7.36
N ILE A 260 -15.29 -6.11 7.21
CA ILE A 260 -14.28 -6.45 6.19
C ILE A 260 -13.80 -7.90 6.39
N LEU A 261 -13.46 -8.28 7.62
CA LEU A 261 -13.07 -9.65 7.95
C LEU A 261 -14.23 -10.63 7.66
N TYR A 262 -15.47 -10.27 7.98
CA TYR A 262 -16.64 -11.13 7.78
C TYR A 262 -16.94 -11.39 6.30
N HIS A 263 -16.96 -10.32 5.50
CA HIS A 263 -17.30 -10.39 4.07
C HIS A 263 -16.17 -11.01 3.23
N LEU A 264 -14.94 -11.02 3.74
CA LEU A 264 -13.80 -11.71 3.12
C LEU A 264 -13.38 -12.99 3.85
N ARG A 265 -14.17 -13.50 4.82
CA ARG A 265 -13.77 -14.56 5.79
C ARG A 265 -13.22 -15.85 5.19
N HIS A 266 -13.55 -16.16 3.95
CA HIS A 266 -13.04 -17.35 3.26
C HIS A 266 -11.58 -17.19 2.80
N HIS A 267 -11.20 -15.96 2.46
CA HIS A 267 -9.92 -15.63 1.82
C HIS A 267 -9.02 -14.79 2.74
N ILE A 268 -9.57 -13.99 3.65
CA ILE A 268 -8.76 -13.10 4.50
C ILE A 268 -8.00 -13.87 5.57
N VAL A 269 -6.73 -13.49 5.77
CA VAL A 269 -5.85 -14.07 6.82
C VAL A 269 -5.35 -13.02 7.80
N GLY A 270 -5.53 -11.73 7.54
CA GLY A 270 -5.09 -10.67 8.44
C GLY A 270 -5.42 -9.27 7.94
N LEU A 271 -5.25 -8.31 8.86
CA LEU A 271 -5.27 -6.88 8.60
C LEU A 271 -3.89 -6.27 8.89
N ASN A 272 -3.58 -5.14 8.26
CA ASN A 272 -2.34 -4.41 8.47
C ASN A 272 -2.56 -2.98 8.96
N CYS A 273 -1.72 -2.54 9.90
CA CYS A 273 -1.60 -1.16 10.32
C CYS A 273 -0.71 -0.34 9.35
N GLY A 274 -1.23 0.77 8.85
CA GLY A 274 -0.48 1.75 8.06
C GLY A 274 -0.35 3.11 8.78
N ARG A 275 0.73 3.85 8.50
CA ARG A 275 0.89 5.24 9.01
C ARG A 275 0.53 6.27 7.96
N TRP A 276 1.31 6.36 6.88
CA TRP A 276 1.21 7.46 5.92
C TRP A 276 -0.13 7.49 5.19
N ASP A 277 -0.55 6.38 4.59
CA ASP A 277 -1.87 6.29 3.94
C ASP A 277 -3.02 6.56 4.92
N TYR A 278 -2.92 6.08 6.16
CA TYR A 278 -3.96 6.27 7.17
C TYR A 278 -4.15 7.75 7.53
N ILE A 279 -3.06 8.47 7.83
CA ILE A 279 -3.16 9.90 8.17
C ILE A 279 -3.43 10.78 6.93
N PHE A 280 -3.02 10.33 5.74
CA PHE A 280 -3.45 10.91 4.47
C PHE A 280 -4.96 10.78 4.29
N SER A 281 -5.50 9.58 4.48
CA SER A 281 -6.94 9.34 4.43
C SER A 281 -7.69 10.09 5.52
N TYR A 282 -7.13 10.23 6.72
CA TYR A 282 -7.73 11.03 7.79
C TYR A 282 -7.96 12.47 7.32
N ILE A 283 -6.94 13.10 6.73
CA ILE A 283 -7.07 14.47 6.22
C ILE A 283 -8.05 14.52 5.05
N LYS A 284 -8.00 13.58 4.10
CA LYS A 284 -8.94 13.54 2.97
C LYS A 284 -10.40 13.41 3.42
N THR A 285 -10.64 12.51 4.37
CA THR A 285 -11.98 12.23 4.88
C THR A 285 -12.52 13.41 5.67
N LEU A 286 -11.68 14.06 6.49
CA LEU A 286 -12.08 15.17 7.35
C LEU A 286 -11.71 16.55 6.76
N LYS A 287 -11.55 16.65 5.43
CA LYS A 287 -11.01 17.83 4.74
C LYS A 287 -11.78 19.13 4.91
N ASN A 288 -13.05 19.06 5.30
CA ASN A 288 -13.92 20.22 5.56
C ASN A 288 -14.10 20.50 7.07
N HIS A 289 -13.52 19.71 7.95
CA HIS A 289 -13.65 19.84 9.41
C HIS A 289 -12.47 20.65 9.98
N SER A 290 -12.70 21.93 10.24
CA SER A 290 -11.63 22.89 10.64
C SER A 290 -10.98 22.63 12.00
N ASP A 291 -11.63 21.81 12.83
CA ASP A 291 -11.19 21.28 14.12
C ASP A 291 -10.33 20.01 13.99
N ARG A 292 -10.24 19.41 12.80
CA ARG A 292 -9.54 18.14 12.53
C ARG A 292 -8.21 18.32 11.79
N VAL A 293 -7.54 19.45 11.99
CA VAL A 293 -6.27 19.73 11.33
C VAL A 293 -5.10 19.08 12.05
N LEU A 294 -4.31 18.30 11.32
CA LEU A 294 -3.13 17.63 11.87
C LEU A 294 -1.91 18.57 11.89
N PRO A 295 -0.98 18.37 12.85
CA PRO A 295 0.32 19.05 12.89
C PRO A 295 1.26 18.48 11.81
N ASP A 296 2.55 18.83 11.89
CA ASP A 296 3.59 18.24 11.06
C ASP A 296 3.48 16.71 11.05
N ARG A 297 3.35 16.10 9.86
CA ARG A 297 3.22 14.65 9.70
C ARG A 297 4.32 13.84 10.41
N GLN A 298 5.51 14.43 10.52
CA GLN A 298 6.68 13.85 11.19
C GLN A 298 6.39 13.58 12.67
N SER A 299 5.60 14.45 13.32
CA SER A 299 5.19 14.37 14.73
C SER A 299 3.97 13.47 14.98
N VAL A 300 3.23 13.10 13.93
CA VAL A 300 2.05 12.21 14.00
C VAL A 300 2.50 10.75 14.04
N THR A 301 3.14 10.34 15.13
CA THR A 301 3.70 8.98 15.35
C THR A 301 2.65 7.97 15.80
N MET A 302 2.93 6.68 15.68
CA MET A 302 2.00 5.61 16.12
C MET A 302 1.72 5.60 17.63
N THR A 303 2.50 6.35 18.42
CA THR A 303 2.26 6.55 19.86
C THR A 303 1.20 7.61 20.16
N GLN A 304 0.75 8.39 19.16
CA GLN A 304 -0.30 9.39 19.35
C GLN A 304 -1.63 8.71 19.69
N PRO A 305 -2.50 9.33 20.52
CA PRO A 305 -3.69 8.67 21.07
C PRO A 305 -4.59 7.98 20.02
N PHE A 306 -4.96 8.68 18.94
CA PHE A 306 -5.85 8.12 17.91
C PHE A 306 -5.22 6.99 17.10
N LEU A 307 -3.90 7.03 16.85
CA LEU A 307 -3.17 5.95 16.16
C LEU A 307 -2.93 4.75 17.08
N SER A 308 -2.70 4.99 18.37
CA SER A 308 -2.64 3.93 19.38
C SER A 308 -4.00 3.24 19.53
N ALA A 309 -5.10 4.00 19.54
CA ALA A 309 -6.45 3.45 19.54
C ALA A 309 -6.70 2.61 18.27
N TYR A 310 -6.35 3.13 17.09
CA TYR A 310 -6.42 2.38 15.85
C TYR A 310 -5.65 1.05 15.89
N SER A 311 -4.39 1.05 16.31
CA SER A 311 -3.56 -0.16 16.41
C SER A 311 -4.18 -1.19 17.37
N ARG A 312 -4.59 -0.77 18.57
CA ARG A 312 -5.20 -1.66 19.57
C ARG A 312 -6.54 -2.24 19.10
N LEU A 313 -7.37 -1.42 18.46
CA LEU A 313 -8.65 -1.86 17.90
C LEU A 313 -8.43 -2.90 16.80
N LEU A 314 -7.45 -2.68 15.92
CA LEU A 314 -7.12 -3.62 14.84
C LEU A 314 -6.67 -4.97 15.41
N ILE A 315 -5.76 -4.97 16.40
CA ILE A 315 -5.28 -6.19 17.06
C ILE A 315 -6.45 -6.95 17.70
N LYS A 316 -7.26 -6.27 18.51
CA LYS A 316 -8.42 -6.84 19.19
C LYS A 316 -9.40 -7.47 18.19
N THR A 317 -9.69 -6.76 17.10
CA THR A 317 -10.62 -7.22 16.06
C THR A 317 -10.06 -8.45 15.33
N CYS A 318 -8.81 -8.39 14.86
CA CYS A 318 -8.16 -9.50 14.16
C CYS A 318 -8.13 -10.78 15.00
N HIS A 319 -7.64 -10.69 16.24
CA HIS A 319 -7.45 -11.86 17.09
C HIS A 319 -8.77 -12.48 17.54
N LYS A 320 -9.81 -11.66 17.76
CA LYS A 320 -11.18 -12.16 17.97
C LYS A 320 -11.61 -13.08 16.83
N ARG A 321 -11.26 -12.73 15.59
CA ARG A 321 -11.64 -13.47 14.36
C ARG A 321 -10.61 -14.52 13.92
N GLY A 322 -9.54 -14.72 14.68
CA GLY A 322 -8.46 -15.66 14.32
C GLY A 322 -7.66 -15.23 13.09
N ALA A 323 -7.60 -13.94 12.81
CA ALA A 323 -6.82 -13.34 11.73
C ALA A 323 -5.59 -12.61 12.28
N PHE A 324 -4.57 -12.40 11.45
CA PHE A 324 -3.35 -11.70 11.83
C PHE A 324 -3.57 -10.19 11.97
N ALA A 325 -2.87 -9.57 12.91
CA ALA A 325 -2.73 -8.14 13.09
C ALA A 325 -1.29 -7.72 12.79
N MET A 326 -1.04 -7.25 11.57
CA MET A 326 0.30 -6.81 11.14
C MET A 326 0.58 -5.37 11.56
N GLY A 327 1.79 -5.12 12.06
CA GLY A 327 2.33 -3.79 12.38
C GLY A 327 2.76 -2.99 11.15
N GLY A 328 3.31 -1.80 11.37
CA GLY A 328 3.60 -0.85 10.31
C GLY A 328 5.00 -0.95 9.70
N MET A 329 5.24 -0.10 8.71
CA MET A 329 6.50 0.01 7.97
C MET A 329 7.62 0.67 8.78
N SER A 330 8.82 0.11 8.72
CA SER A 330 10.07 0.84 8.97
C SER A 330 10.80 1.09 7.64
N ALA A 331 10.73 2.33 7.16
CA ALA A 331 11.24 2.74 5.86
C ALA A 331 12.73 3.15 5.88
N PHE A 332 13.42 3.03 7.02
CA PHE A 332 14.80 3.50 7.11
C PHE A 332 15.76 2.72 6.19
N ILE A 333 16.71 3.45 5.62
CA ILE A 333 17.85 2.89 4.88
C ILE A 333 19.07 2.96 5.81
N PRO A 334 19.68 1.81 6.16
CA PRO A 334 20.91 1.79 6.96
C PRO A 334 22.00 2.69 6.37
N SER A 335 22.62 3.51 7.22
CA SER A 335 23.66 4.46 6.81
C SER A 335 25.05 3.84 6.91
N LYS A 336 25.98 4.34 6.09
CA LYS A 336 27.41 4.05 6.26
C LYS A 336 28.02 4.85 7.42
N ASP A 337 27.40 5.95 7.82
CA ASP A 337 27.79 6.71 9.01
C ASP A 337 27.38 5.93 10.27
N ILE A 338 28.36 5.61 11.11
CA ILE A 338 28.17 4.75 12.28
C ILE A 338 27.18 5.35 13.28
N LYS A 339 27.24 6.68 13.52
CA LYS A 339 26.37 7.34 14.50
C LYS A 339 24.94 7.43 13.99
N GLN A 340 24.76 7.81 12.73
CA GLN A 340 23.45 7.84 12.09
C GLN A 340 22.84 6.44 12.01
N ASN A 341 23.64 5.44 11.67
CA ASN A 341 23.16 4.06 11.60
C ASN A 341 22.74 3.53 12.97
N GLN A 342 23.50 3.83 14.03
CA GLN A 342 23.12 3.47 15.39
C GLN A 342 21.78 4.10 15.78
N TRP A 343 21.60 5.40 15.49
CA TRP A 343 20.33 6.10 15.75
C TRP A 343 19.16 5.46 14.97
N VAL A 344 19.36 5.12 13.69
CA VAL A 344 18.35 4.41 12.88
C VAL A 344 18.00 3.08 13.53
N MET A 345 18.99 2.26 13.87
CA MET A 345 18.77 0.94 14.48
C MET A 345 18.02 1.05 15.82
N ASP A 346 18.36 2.02 16.66
CA ASP A 346 17.68 2.23 17.94
C ASP A 346 16.22 2.69 17.75
N LYS A 347 15.95 3.51 16.74
CA LYS A 347 14.58 3.89 16.36
C LYS A 347 13.77 2.71 15.87
N VAL A 348 14.31 1.92 14.94
CA VAL A 348 13.65 0.70 14.45
C VAL A 348 13.37 -0.26 15.60
N ARG A 349 14.33 -0.50 16.50
CA ARG A 349 14.13 -1.36 17.67
C ARG A 349 12.97 -0.87 18.53
N THR A 350 12.98 0.40 18.91
CA THR A 350 11.95 1.00 19.78
C THR A 350 10.56 0.86 19.17
N ASP A 351 10.42 1.16 17.87
CA ASP A 351 9.14 1.09 17.18
C ASP A 351 8.63 -0.36 17.08
N LYS A 352 9.53 -1.32 16.77
CA LYS A 352 9.14 -2.74 16.67
C LYS A 352 8.85 -3.36 18.03
N GLU A 353 9.53 -2.94 19.09
CA GLU A 353 9.24 -3.38 20.46
C GLU A 353 7.86 -2.92 20.91
N LEU A 354 7.46 -1.68 20.55
CA LEU A 354 6.11 -1.19 20.80
C LEU A 354 5.06 -2.04 20.08
N GLU A 355 5.26 -2.33 18.79
CA GLU A 355 4.32 -3.14 18.01
C GLU A 355 4.17 -4.56 18.58
N ALA A 356 5.30 -5.23 18.85
CA ALA A 356 5.32 -6.57 19.40
C ALA A 356 4.65 -6.62 20.78
N LYS A 357 4.92 -5.62 21.64
CA LYS A 357 4.29 -5.49 22.96
C LYS A 357 2.77 -5.26 22.88
N ASN A 358 2.29 -4.52 21.88
CA ASN A 358 0.86 -4.28 21.69
C ASN A 358 0.09 -5.54 21.27
N GLY A 359 0.76 -6.55 20.72
CA GLY A 359 0.11 -7.78 20.28
C GLY A 359 0.17 -8.01 18.78
N HIS A 360 0.90 -7.21 17.99
CA HIS A 360 1.04 -7.49 16.56
C HIS A 360 1.71 -8.86 16.30
N ASP A 361 1.27 -9.58 15.28
CA ASP A 361 1.82 -10.89 14.90
C ASP A 361 3.13 -10.78 14.09
N GLY A 362 3.32 -9.63 13.44
CA GLY A 362 4.49 -9.34 12.63
C GLY A 362 4.56 -7.87 12.24
N THR A 363 5.61 -7.51 11.50
CA THR A 363 5.90 -6.12 11.13
C THR A 363 6.51 -5.98 9.74
N TRP A 364 6.60 -4.75 9.23
CA TRP A 364 7.16 -4.42 7.93
C TRP A 364 8.50 -3.67 7.98
N ILE A 365 9.35 -3.98 7.01
CA ILE A 365 10.59 -3.25 6.69
C ILE A 365 10.68 -3.00 5.17
N ALA A 366 11.35 -1.91 4.77
CA ALA A 366 11.57 -1.60 3.34
C ALA A 366 12.98 -1.98 2.84
N HIS A 367 13.90 -2.33 3.74
CA HIS A 367 15.30 -2.59 3.40
C HIS A 367 15.84 -3.86 4.06
N PRO A 368 16.54 -4.76 3.33
CA PRO A 368 17.07 -6.01 3.88
C PRO A 368 17.97 -5.85 5.10
N GLY A 369 18.72 -4.75 5.18
CA GLY A 369 19.60 -4.45 6.32
C GLY A 369 18.87 -4.17 7.65
N LEU A 370 17.53 -4.10 7.66
CA LEU A 370 16.72 -4.02 8.88
C LEU A 370 16.12 -5.38 9.30
N ALA A 371 16.34 -6.44 8.51
CA ALA A 371 15.73 -7.74 8.74
C ALA A 371 16.15 -8.33 10.10
N ASP A 372 17.44 -8.38 10.39
CA ASP A 372 17.95 -9.03 11.61
C ASP A 372 17.49 -8.34 12.89
N ILE A 373 17.40 -6.99 12.90
CA ILE A 373 16.94 -6.24 14.06
C ILE A 373 15.44 -6.45 14.30
N ALA A 374 14.62 -6.39 13.25
CA ALA A 374 13.18 -6.64 13.36
C ALA A 374 12.90 -8.09 13.77
N MET A 375 13.62 -9.06 13.17
CA MET A 375 13.52 -10.48 13.52
C MET A 375 13.91 -10.70 14.98
N THR A 376 14.98 -10.08 15.47
CA THR A 376 15.42 -10.22 16.87
C THR A 376 14.35 -9.74 17.85
N VAL A 377 13.74 -8.58 17.60
CA VAL A 377 12.69 -8.02 18.46
C VAL A 377 11.48 -8.96 18.54
N PHE A 378 11.00 -9.44 17.39
CA PHE A 378 9.86 -10.35 17.36
C PHE A 378 10.21 -11.74 17.89
N ASN A 379 11.39 -12.29 17.60
CA ASN A 379 11.87 -13.55 18.19
C ASN A 379 11.87 -13.48 19.73
N THR A 380 12.36 -12.38 20.28
CA THR A 380 12.40 -12.17 21.74
C THR A 380 11.00 -12.12 22.35
N THR A 381 10.07 -11.43 21.70
CA THR A 381 8.69 -11.29 22.21
C THR A 381 7.86 -12.56 22.02
N LEU A 382 8.04 -13.25 20.89
CA LEU A 382 7.28 -14.45 20.55
C LEU A 382 7.76 -15.70 21.31
N GLY A 383 9.07 -15.81 21.55
CA GLY A 383 9.69 -17.07 22.00
C GLY A 383 9.46 -18.18 20.97
N GLU A 384 8.94 -19.32 21.42
CA GLU A 384 8.59 -20.46 20.56
C GLU A 384 7.29 -20.26 19.77
N ARG A 385 6.51 -19.20 20.05
CA ARG A 385 5.23 -18.97 19.38
C ARG A 385 5.47 -18.51 17.93
N PRO A 386 4.66 -18.97 16.96
CA PRO A 386 4.78 -18.50 15.58
C PRO A 386 4.12 -17.12 15.38
N ASN A 387 3.19 -16.73 16.26
CA ASN A 387 2.39 -15.52 16.20
C ASN A 387 1.77 -15.17 17.57
N GLN A 388 0.93 -14.14 17.64
CA GLN A 388 0.30 -13.60 18.84
C GLN A 388 -1.24 -13.67 18.82
N LEU A 389 -1.84 -14.53 17.98
CA LEU A 389 -3.30 -14.69 17.87
C LEU A 389 -4.03 -14.94 19.21
N ALA A 390 -3.31 -15.39 20.25
CA ALA A 390 -3.83 -15.61 21.60
C ALA A 390 -3.95 -14.32 22.46
N ILE A 391 -3.40 -13.18 22.02
CA ILE A 391 -3.44 -11.89 22.74
C ILE A 391 -4.76 -11.20 22.43
N SER A 392 -5.80 -11.42 23.24
CA SER A 392 -7.17 -10.97 22.94
C SER A 392 -7.40 -9.47 23.08
N ARG A 393 -6.64 -8.78 23.96
CA ARG A 393 -6.89 -7.39 24.38
C ARG A 393 -8.30 -7.16 24.95
N GLU A 394 -8.87 -8.17 25.61
CA GLU A 394 -10.18 -8.05 26.24
C GLU A 394 -10.19 -7.05 27.40
N GLU A 395 -9.05 -6.85 28.04
CA GLU A 395 -8.82 -5.88 29.11
C GLU A 395 -8.86 -4.41 28.65
N ASP A 396 -8.74 -4.16 27.34
CA ASP A 396 -8.84 -2.80 26.80
C ASP A 396 -10.27 -2.27 26.95
N GLU A 397 -10.38 -1.02 27.41
CA GLU A 397 -11.61 -0.24 27.31
C GLU A 397 -12.12 -0.19 25.87
N THR A 398 -13.43 -0.06 25.71
CA THR A 398 -14.05 0.01 24.38
C THR A 398 -13.57 1.25 23.65
N ILE A 399 -12.94 1.04 22.49
CA ILE A 399 -12.42 2.13 21.68
C ILE A 399 -13.58 2.79 20.94
N THR A 400 -13.69 4.12 21.08
CA THR A 400 -14.79 4.90 20.52
C THR A 400 -14.39 5.58 19.21
N ALA A 401 -15.39 6.00 18.42
CA ALA A 401 -15.14 6.80 17.24
C ALA A 401 -14.49 8.16 17.57
N GLU A 402 -14.83 8.75 18.70
CA GLU A 402 -14.22 9.99 19.17
C GLU A 402 -12.71 9.83 19.34
N GLN A 403 -12.25 8.75 20.00
CA GLN A 403 -10.82 8.46 20.17
C GLN A 403 -10.10 8.25 18.84
N LEU A 404 -10.74 7.61 17.86
CA LEU A 404 -10.18 7.37 16.52
C LEU A 404 -10.11 8.64 15.67
N LEU A 405 -10.94 9.64 15.97
CA LEU A 405 -11.06 10.89 15.23
C LEU A 405 -10.36 12.07 15.91
N GLU A 406 -9.85 11.92 17.14
CA GLU A 406 -9.23 13.00 17.89
C GLU A 406 -7.88 13.38 17.25
N PRO A 407 -7.72 14.62 16.71
CA PRO A 407 -6.46 15.04 16.14
C PRO A 407 -5.38 15.12 17.23
N CYS A 408 -4.20 14.58 16.96
CA CYS A 408 -3.10 14.67 17.90
C CYS A 408 -2.57 16.10 18.05
N LEU A 409 -2.03 16.41 19.21
CA LEU A 409 -1.34 17.68 19.46
C LEU A 409 0.01 17.73 18.73
N GLY A 410 0.43 18.93 18.35
CA GLY A 410 1.73 19.19 17.73
C GLY A 410 1.78 20.54 17.06
N GLU A 411 2.95 20.90 16.54
CA GLU A 411 3.16 22.15 15.81
C GLU A 411 3.06 21.95 14.30
N ARG A 412 2.72 23.03 13.58
CA ARG A 412 2.85 23.13 12.13
C ARG A 412 4.05 24.02 11.87
N THR A 413 5.18 23.47 11.47
CA THR A 413 6.43 24.25 11.39
C THR A 413 6.78 24.60 9.94
N GLU A 414 7.52 25.70 9.77
CA GLU A 414 8.08 26.04 8.45
C GLU A 414 9.06 24.97 7.96
N GLU A 415 9.84 24.39 8.87
CA GLU A 415 10.78 23.30 8.56
C GLU A 415 10.04 22.06 8.05
N GLY A 416 8.96 21.64 8.73
CA GLY A 416 8.09 20.54 8.32
C GLY A 416 7.46 20.78 6.94
N MET A 417 6.97 22.01 6.69
CA MET A 417 6.43 22.39 5.39
C MET A 417 7.47 22.29 4.26
N ARG A 418 8.67 22.83 4.47
CA ARG A 418 9.77 22.79 3.50
C ARG A 418 10.24 21.37 3.24
N ALA A 419 10.36 20.55 4.29
CA ALA A 419 10.69 19.13 4.16
C ALA A 419 9.63 18.36 3.34
N ASN A 420 8.33 18.63 3.56
CA ASN A 420 7.26 18.06 2.76
C ASN A 420 7.38 18.41 1.28
N ILE A 421 7.70 19.68 0.97
CA ILE A 421 7.93 20.12 -0.41
C ILE A 421 9.10 19.36 -1.03
N ARG A 422 10.27 19.31 -0.37
CA ARG A 422 11.47 18.66 -0.93
C ARG A 422 11.26 17.17 -1.20
N VAL A 423 10.67 16.47 -0.24
CA VAL A 423 10.42 15.02 -0.36
C VAL A 423 9.39 14.73 -1.44
N ALA A 424 8.27 15.47 -1.47
CA ALA A 424 7.23 15.23 -2.46
C ALA A 424 7.70 15.52 -3.89
N VAL A 425 8.45 16.60 -4.12
CA VAL A 425 8.97 16.93 -5.46
C VAL A 425 9.97 15.87 -5.95
N GLN A 426 10.92 15.47 -5.11
CA GLN A 426 11.89 14.41 -5.47
C GLN A 426 11.20 13.06 -5.73
N TYR A 427 10.19 12.72 -4.91
CA TYR A 427 9.42 11.51 -5.12
C TYR A 427 8.66 11.56 -6.46
N ILE A 428 7.92 12.64 -6.71
CA ILE A 428 7.14 12.80 -7.95
C ILE A 428 8.06 12.75 -9.17
N GLU A 429 9.23 13.41 -9.12
CA GLU A 429 10.23 13.37 -10.20
C GLU A 429 10.65 11.94 -10.52
N ALA A 430 11.05 11.17 -9.51
CA ALA A 430 11.43 9.79 -9.68
C ALA A 430 10.26 8.95 -10.21
N TRP A 431 9.04 9.16 -9.70
CA TRP A 431 7.84 8.42 -10.07
C TRP A 431 7.47 8.65 -11.54
N ILE A 432 7.45 9.90 -12.02
CA ILE A 432 7.18 10.20 -13.44
C ILE A 432 8.34 9.78 -14.34
N SER A 433 9.54 9.64 -13.80
CA SER A 433 10.69 8.99 -14.46
C SER A 433 10.63 7.45 -14.36
N GLY A 434 9.59 6.91 -13.73
CA GLY A 434 9.28 5.48 -13.70
C GLY A 434 9.75 4.72 -12.46
N ASN A 435 10.30 5.37 -11.44
CA ASN A 435 10.68 4.73 -10.18
C ASN A 435 9.74 5.14 -9.03
N GLY A 436 8.95 4.20 -8.52
CA GLY A 436 8.03 4.46 -7.39
C GLY A 436 8.59 4.15 -6.01
N CYS A 437 9.81 3.59 -5.91
CA CYS A 437 10.45 3.19 -4.66
C CYS A 437 11.76 3.98 -4.53
N VAL A 438 11.73 5.08 -3.78
CA VAL A 438 12.70 6.18 -3.95
C VAL A 438 13.48 6.42 -2.65
N PRO A 439 14.82 6.26 -2.65
CA PRO A 439 15.64 6.62 -1.50
C PRO A 439 15.76 8.15 -1.38
N ILE A 440 15.15 8.76 -0.36
CA ILE A 440 15.19 10.21 -0.10
C ILE A 440 15.57 10.42 1.37
N TYR A 441 16.64 11.18 1.62
CA TYR A 441 17.14 11.52 2.96
C TYR A 441 17.27 10.35 3.95
N GLY A 442 17.65 9.16 3.45
CA GLY A 442 17.84 7.96 4.27
C GLY A 442 16.56 7.17 4.57
N LEU A 443 15.46 7.46 3.88
CA LEU A 443 14.21 6.71 3.90
C LEU A 443 13.92 6.14 2.51
N MET A 444 13.32 4.96 2.45
CA MET A 444 12.77 4.36 1.23
C MET A 444 11.31 4.81 1.10
N GLU A 445 11.07 5.84 0.30
CA GLU A 445 9.77 6.49 0.17
C GLU A 445 8.93 5.87 -0.95
N ASP A 446 7.63 5.82 -0.73
CA ASP A 446 6.60 5.41 -1.68
C ASP A 446 5.54 6.53 -1.87
N ALA A 447 4.48 6.26 -2.64
CA ALA A 447 3.52 7.29 -3.02
C ALA A 447 2.80 7.90 -1.80
N ALA A 448 2.56 7.10 -0.75
CA ALA A 448 1.90 7.56 0.46
C ALA A 448 2.67 8.72 1.12
N THR A 449 4.01 8.73 1.05
CA THR A 449 4.82 9.85 1.58
C THR A 449 4.54 11.16 0.83
N ALA A 450 4.47 11.13 -0.50
CA ALA A 450 4.14 12.31 -1.30
C ALA A 450 2.68 12.74 -1.08
N GLU A 451 1.76 11.77 -0.92
CA GLU A 451 0.35 12.03 -0.64
C GLU A 451 0.12 12.77 0.67
N ILE A 452 0.71 12.31 1.78
CA ILE A 452 0.58 13.01 3.06
C ILE A 452 1.26 14.38 3.01
N SER A 453 2.39 14.50 2.30
CA SER A 453 3.13 15.76 2.18
C SER A 453 2.31 16.84 1.48
N ARG A 454 1.71 16.55 0.32
CA ARG A 454 0.87 17.51 -0.40
C ARG A 454 -0.47 17.77 0.30
N THR A 455 -1.06 16.73 0.91
CA THR A 455 -2.39 16.81 1.52
C THR A 455 -2.37 17.59 2.83
N SER A 456 -1.30 17.47 3.62
CA SER A 456 -1.08 18.27 4.84
C SER A 456 -0.97 19.77 4.51
N ILE A 457 -0.20 20.12 3.49
CA ILE A 457 -0.07 21.53 3.05
C ILE A 457 -1.43 22.05 2.54
N TRP A 458 -2.13 21.27 1.72
CA TRP A 458 -3.47 21.63 1.24
C TRP A 458 -4.43 21.90 2.41
N GLN A 459 -4.41 21.06 3.47
CA GLN A 459 -5.27 21.23 4.65
C GLN A 459 -4.97 22.54 5.38
N TRP A 460 -3.69 22.90 5.52
CA TRP A 460 -3.28 24.14 6.17
C TRP A 460 -3.70 25.38 5.36
N ILE A 461 -3.62 25.32 4.03
CA ILE A 461 -4.14 26.37 3.13
C ILE A 461 -5.67 26.48 3.28
N ARG A 462 -6.38 25.35 3.16
CA ARG A 462 -7.85 25.26 3.17
C ARG A 462 -8.46 25.87 4.44
N HIS A 463 -7.85 25.60 5.59
CA HIS A 463 -8.33 26.08 6.88
C HIS A 463 -7.58 27.30 7.41
N GLU A 464 -6.86 28.00 6.53
CA GLU A 464 -6.23 29.28 6.84
C GLU A 464 -5.32 29.25 8.09
N LYS A 465 -4.63 28.12 8.31
CA LYS A 465 -3.83 27.90 9.51
C LYS A 465 -2.51 28.68 9.45
N SER A 466 -1.97 28.98 10.62
CA SER A 466 -0.62 29.54 10.75
C SER A 466 0.39 28.46 11.12
N LEU A 467 1.61 28.65 10.63
CA LEU A 467 2.80 27.99 11.13
C LEU A 467 3.13 28.48 12.55
N SER A 468 3.94 27.72 13.30
CA SER A 468 4.33 28.06 14.67
C SER A 468 5.09 29.40 14.78
N ASN A 469 5.71 29.85 13.68
CA ASN A 469 6.34 31.17 13.60
C ASN A 469 5.36 32.33 13.27
N GLY A 470 4.05 32.06 13.22
CA GLY A 470 3.01 33.06 12.98
C GLY A 470 2.69 33.32 11.50
N LYS A 471 3.46 32.80 10.54
CA LYS A 471 3.16 32.95 9.10
C LYS A 471 1.88 32.18 8.75
N LYS A 472 0.90 32.86 8.15
CA LYS A 472 -0.31 32.22 7.62
C LYS A 472 0.03 31.39 6.38
N VAL A 473 -0.42 30.15 6.31
CA VAL A 473 -0.19 29.28 5.16
C VAL A 473 -1.17 29.66 4.04
N THR A 474 -0.64 30.13 2.92
CA THR A 474 -1.42 30.48 1.72
C THR A 474 -0.82 29.83 0.46
N LYS A 475 -1.55 29.89 -0.66
CA LYS A 475 -1.06 29.40 -1.96
C LYS A 475 0.21 30.16 -2.39
N GLU A 476 0.28 31.46 -2.11
CA GLU A 476 1.41 32.33 -2.42
C GLU A 476 2.63 31.94 -1.58
N LEU A 477 2.45 31.73 -0.28
CA LEU A 477 3.55 31.27 0.60
C LEU A 477 4.07 29.92 0.15
N PHE A 478 3.18 28.98 -0.19
CA PHE A 478 3.58 27.68 -0.71
C PHE A 478 4.37 27.80 -2.03
N ARG A 479 3.91 28.59 -3.00
CA ARG A 479 4.63 28.79 -4.29
C ARG A 479 6.01 29.41 -4.09
N GLN A 480 6.12 30.36 -3.16
CA GLN A 480 7.40 30.93 -2.78
C GLN A 480 8.34 29.84 -2.23
N MET A 481 7.88 29.08 -1.23
CA MET A 481 8.67 27.99 -0.65
C MET A 481 9.02 26.92 -1.69
N LEU A 482 8.10 26.58 -2.59
CA LEU A 482 8.35 25.61 -3.67
C LEU A 482 9.53 26.04 -4.54
N LYS A 483 9.61 27.33 -4.92
CA LYS A 483 10.73 27.86 -5.68
C LYS A 483 12.04 27.80 -4.89
N GLU A 484 12.01 28.22 -3.62
CA GLU A 484 13.18 28.20 -2.74
C GLU A 484 13.70 26.76 -2.52
N GLU A 485 12.81 25.80 -2.30
CA GLU A 485 13.17 24.39 -2.11
C GLU A 485 13.65 23.72 -3.41
N LEU A 486 13.22 24.17 -4.59
CA LEU A 486 13.78 23.70 -5.86
C LEU A 486 15.25 24.11 -6.01
N ASP A 487 15.63 25.31 -5.56
CA ASP A 487 17.03 25.74 -5.57
C ASP A 487 17.88 24.87 -4.62
N ILE A 488 17.33 24.47 -3.47
CA ILE A 488 17.97 23.51 -2.55
C ILE A 488 18.12 22.13 -3.21
N ILE A 489 17.05 21.59 -3.79
CA ILE A 489 17.11 20.30 -4.51
C ILE A 489 18.19 20.36 -5.61
N LYS A 490 18.23 21.44 -6.40
CA LYS A 490 19.25 21.62 -7.46
C LYS A 490 20.67 21.58 -6.89
N GLN A 491 20.91 22.16 -5.71
CA GLN A 491 22.20 22.09 -5.03
C GLN A 491 22.53 20.68 -4.54
N GLU A 492 21.55 19.95 -4.01
CA GLU A 492 21.72 18.59 -3.47
C GLU A 492 21.98 17.55 -4.57
N VAL A 493 21.19 17.57 -5.65
CA VAL A 493 21.31 16.58 -6.74
C VAL A 493 22.36 16.97 -7.79
N GLY A 494 22.76 18.24 -7.80
CA GLY A 494 23.68 18.83 -8.78
C GLY A 494 22.98 19.31 -10.05
N GLU A 495 23.53 20.37 -10.66
CA GLU A 495 22.91 21.06 -11.80
C GLU A 495 22.67 20.15 -13.02
N MET A 496 23.59 19.23 -13.31
CA MET A 496 23.45 18.31 -14.44
C MET A 496 22.28 17.36 -14.26
N ASN A 497 22.16 16.70 -13.10
CA ASN A 497 21.07 15.78 -12.79
C ASN A 497 19.74 16.52 -12.71
N PHE A 498 19.73 17.73 -12.14
CA PHE A 498 18.52 18.55 -12.08
C PHE A 498 17.99 18.91 -13.48
N ASN A 499 18.88 19.32 -14.38
CA ASN A 499 18.50 19.73 -15.74
C ASN A 499 18.14 18.54 -16.65
N GLN A 500 18.68 17.34 -16.38
CA GLN A 500 18.36 16.12 -17.13
C GLN A 500 17.13 15.40 -16.57
N GLY A 501 16.84 15.56 -15.28
CA GLY A 501 15.67 15.01 -14.62
C GLY A 501 14.39 15.78 -14.94
N ARG A 502 13.26 15.29 -14.42
CA ARG A 502 11.92 15.84 -14.68
C ARG A 502 11.44 16.78 -13.57
N PHE A 503 12.36 17.46 -12.88
CA PHE A 503 12.03 18.28 -11.68
C PHE A 503 11.05 19.41 -11.96
N MET A 504 11.08 20.01 -13.15
CA MET A 504 10.13 21.07 -13.51
C MET A 504 8.71 20.52 -13.74
N GLU A 505 8.57 19.32 -14.31
CA GLU A 505 7.27 18.67 -14.45
C GLU A 505 6.74 18.22 -13.08
N ALA A 506 7.63 17.70 -12.24
CA ALA A 506 7.30 17.29 -10.88
C ALA A 506 6.84 18.47 -10.02
N SER A 507 7.52 19.62 -10.10
CA SER A 507 7.13 20.83 -9.37
C SER A 507 5.82 21.41 -9.86
N ASN A 508 5.58 21.43 -11.17
CA ASN A 508 4.29 21.83 -11.75
C ASN A 508 3.15 20.91 -11.27
N LEU A 509 3.39 19.60 -11.23
CA LEU A 509 2.40 18.66 -10.69
C LEU A 509 2.16 18.90 -9.20
N MET A 510 3.23 19.04 -8.40
CA MET A 510 3.17 19.33 -6.97
C MET A 510 2.40 20.62 -6.69
N GLU A 511 2.65 21.70 -7.45
CA GLU A 511 1.91 22.94 -7.34
C GLU A 511 0.43 22.74 -7.62
N ARG A 512 0.12 22.09 -8.75
CA ARG A 512 -1.26 21.84 -9.15
C ARG A 512 -2.01 21.07 -8.06
N ILE A 513 -1.49 19.96 -7.58
CA ILE A 513 -2.17 19.09 -6.59
C ILE A 513 -2.27 19.67 -5.18
N THR A 514 -1.48 20.69 -4.87
CA THR A 514 -1.46 21.33 -3.54
C THR A 514 -2.28 22.61 -3.50
N THR A 515 -2.42 23.33 -4.62
CA THR A 515 -3.04 24.68 -4.65
C THR A 515 -4.43 24.74 -5.27
N GLN A 516 -4.95 23.64 -5.82
CA GLN A 516 -6.31 23.57 -6.31
C GLN A 516 -7.35 23.57 -5.17
N ASP A 517 -8.53 24.15 -5.43
CA ASP A 517 -9.54 24.38 -4.39
C ASP A 517 -10.16 23.08 -3.87
N GLU A 518 -10.32 22.10 -4.76
CA GLU A 518 -10.77 20.76 -4.41
C GLU A 518 -9.56 19.87 -4.14
N LEU A 519 -9.59 19.15 -3.01
CA LEU A 519 -8.56 18.15 -2.72
C LEU A 519 -8.76 16.93 -3.62
N ILE A 520 -7.86 16.72 -4.59
CA ILE A 520 -7.89 15.50 -5.40
C ILE A 520 -7.63 14.26 -4.53
N ASP A 521 -8.26 13.15 -4.89
CA ASP A 521 -8.18 11.92 -4.09
C ASP A 521 -6.77 11.31 -4.08
N PHE A 522 -6.10 11.26 -5.23
CA PHE A 522 -4.77 10.66 -5.35
C PHE A 522 -3.92 11.40 -6.39
N LEU A 523 -2.65 11.65 -6.09
CA LEU A 523 -1.66 12.23 -7.00
C LEU A 523 -1.33 11.29 -8.17
N THR A 524 -1.48 9.99 -7.96
CA THR A 524 -1.20 8.95 -8.97
C THR A 524 -2.15 9.05 -10.16
N LEU A 525 -3.37 9.56 -10.00
CA LEU A 525 -4.33 9.73 -11.10
C LEU A 525 -3.84 10.76 -12.14
N PRO A 526 -3.54 12.02 -11.78
CA PRO A 526 -2.91 12.95 -12.72
C PRO A 526 -1.47 12.55 -13.07
N GLY A 527 -0.73 11.92 -12.16
CA GLY A 527 0.62 11.44 -12.43
C GLY A 527 0.66 10.38 -13.53
N TYR A 528 -0.30 9.44 -13.54
CA TYR A 528 -0.34 8.34 -14.50
C TYR A 528 -0.53 8.80 -15.96
N GLN A 529 -1.02 10.02 -16.17
CA GLN A 529 -1.09 10.64 -17.50
C GLN A 529 0.29 11.03 -18.05
N LEU A 530 1.32 11.10 -17.19
CA LEU A 530 2.71 11.44 -17.55
C LEU A 530 3.59 10.19 -17.74
N LEU A 531 3.03 8.99 -17.53
CA LEU A 531 3.66 7.71 -17.83
C LEU A 531 3.17 7.21 -19.18
N ASP A 532 4.00 6.43 -19.87
CA ASP A 532 3.65 5.81 -21.15
C ASP A 532 2.88 4.49 -21.03
#